data_AF-A0A6C0EI48-F1
#
_entry.id   AF-A0A6C0EI48-F1
#
_cell.length_a   1.000
_cell.length_b   1.000
_cell.length_c   1.000
_cell.angle_alpha   90.00
_cell.angle_beta   90.00
_cell.angle_gamma   90.00
#
_symmetry.space_group_name_H-M   'P 1'
#
loop_
_entity.id
_entity.type
_entity.pdbx_description
1 polymer ?
#
loop_
_entity_poly.entity_id
_entity_poly.type
_entity_poly.pdbx_seq_one_letter_code
_entity_poly.pdbx_strand_id
1 'polypeptide(L)'
;MTCLNNTICGNKQHFYYEWCNYNSNNGFYYEEAPIITCHRDSIQKLYPSCKNCWSGFIDCCADNKEDCCLKSTTSYPTTTPTSIPSALCAENYYFQKDEKCNFLEIQNTDISYNNENSMVCCIDDRNKCCPFNYSILYGMFGVIGGSLIIIIVFVLRDTKNKKINPETKLRNILPV
;
A
#
# COMPACT_ATOMS: atom_id res chain seq x y z
N MET A 1 -1.95 -44.30 24.86
CA MET A 1 -1.42 -45.17 23.78
C MET A 1 -0.78 -44.27 22.74
N THR A 2 0.33 -44.68 22.16
CA THR A 2 1.00 -43.94 21.07
C THR A 2 0.22 -44.19 19.78
N CYS A 3 0.12 -43.17 18.93
CA CYS A 3 -0.49 -43.27 17.61
C CYS A 3 0.52 -43.72 16.53
N LEU A 4 1.78 -43.93 16.90
CA LEU A 4 2.84 -44.36 16.00
C LEU A 4 2.64 -45.84 15.65
N ASN A 5 2.64 -46.13 14.36
CA ASN A 5 2.52 -47.48 13.81
C ASN A 5 3.66 -47.74 12.82
N ASN A 6 3.99 -49.00 12.58
CA ASN A 6 5.09 -49.40 11.68
C ASN A 6 4.92 -48.89 10.25
N THR A 7 3.70 -48.55 9.82
CA THR A 7 3.43 -47.90 8.53
C THR A 7 3.91 -46.45 8.45
N ILE A 8 3.94 -45.73 9.59
CA ILE A 8 4.41 -44.34 9.70
C ILE A 8 5.91 -44.32 9.99
N CYS A 9 6.37 -45.26 10.82
CA CYS A 9 7.72 -45.23 11.39
C CYS A 9 8.74 -46.09 10.66
N GLY A 10 8.32 -47.15 9.96
CA GLY A 10 9.24 -48.13 9.39
C GLY A 10 10.25 -48.61 10.44
N ASN A 11 11.54 -48.38 10.18
CA ASN A 11 12.66 -48.70 11.07
C ASN A 11 13.24 -47.48 11.83
N LYS A 12 12.55 -46.33 11.82
CA LYS A 12 13.03 -45.10 12.46
C LYS A 12 12.86 -45.13 13.98
N GLN A 13 13.58 -44.24 14.67
CA GLN A 13 13.44 -44.09 16.11
C GLN A 13 12.13 -43.39 16.45
N HIS A 14 11.55 -43.77 17.59
CA HIS A 14 10.30 -43.19 18.09
C HIS A 14 10.64 -42.11 19.12
N PHE A 15 10.16 -40.89 18.89
CA PHE A 15 10.20 -39.80 19.86
C PHE A 15 8.77 -39.47 20.29
N TYR A 16 8.60 -39.21 21.58
CA TYR A 16 7.29 -39.07 22.20
C TYR A 16 7.17 -37.72 22.88
N TYR A 17 5.97 -37.12 22.82
CA TYR A 17 5.67 -35.83 23.45
C TYR A 17 6.59 -34.68 23.00
N GLU A 18 6.92 -34.65 21.72
CA GLU A 18 7.66 -33.54 21.14
C GLU A 18 6.75 -32.33 20.96
N TRP A 19 7.26 -31.15 21.33
CA TRP A 19 6.54 -29.89 21.15
C TRP A 19 7.05 -29.20 19.90
N CYS A 20 6.28 -29.23 18.82
CA CYS A 20 6.71 -28.61 17.56
C CYS A 20 6.12 -27.22 17.32
N ASN A 21 5.02 -26.84 17.98
CA ASN A 21 4.34 -25.57 17.77
C ASN A 21 4.97 -24.42 18.60
N TYR A 22 6.17 -23.99 18.22
CA TYR A 22 6.86 -22.90 18.93
C TYR A 22 7.66 -21.98 18.00
N ASN A 23 7.85 -20.74 18.48
CA ASN A 23 8.78 -19.79 17.90
C ASN A 23 10.16 -20.01 18.53
N SER A 24 11.14 -20.35 17.71
CA SER A 24 12.52 -20.46 18.16
C SER A 24 13.22 -19.10 18.18
N ASN A 25 14.26 -18.97 19.01
CA ASN A 25 15.06 -17.74 19.13
C ASN A 25 15.77 -17.35 17.82
N ASN A 26 15.83 -18.25 16.84
CA ASN A 26 16.35 -17.97 15.51
C ASN A 26 15.34 -17.23 14.60
N GLY A 27 14.15 -16.89 15.10
CA GLY A 27 13.13 -16.14 14.37
C GLY A 27 12.30 -16.99 13.42
N PHE A 28 12.33 -18.31 13.54
CA PHE A 28 11.52 -19.21 12.72
C PHE A 28 10.47 -19.91 13.57
N TYR A 29 9.33 -20.18 12.93
CA TYR A 29 8.29 -21.00 13.50
C TYR A 29 8.61 -22.46 13.17
N TYR A 30 8.45 -23.33 14.14
CA TYR A 30 8.54 -24.76 13.92
C TYR A 30 7.13 -25.32 13.87
N GLU A 31 6.92 -26.29 13.00
CA GLU A 31 5.66 -27.02 12.86
C GLU A 31 5.92 -28.52 12.75
N GLU A 32 4.92 -29.32 13.06
CA GLU A 32 5.03 -30.77 12.99
C GLU A 32 5.24 -31.26 11.55
N ALA A 33 6.07 -32.29 11.37
CA ALA A 33 6.28 -32.92 10.08
C ALA A 33 5.10 -33.86 9.71
N PRO A 34 4.16 -33.48 8.82
CA PRO A 34 2.85 -34.12 8.72
C PRO A 34 2.86 -35.60 8.30
N ILE A 35 3.97 -36.08 7.73
CA ILE A 35 4.11 -37.45 7.19
C ILE A 35 4.65 -38.42 8.24
N ILE A 36 5.40 -37.91 9.23
CA ILE A 36 6.15 -38.73 10.20
C ILE A 36 5.72 -38.46 11.64
N THR A 37 4.67 -37.67 11.83
CA THR A 37 4.13 -37.29 13.14
C THR A 37 2.70 -37.80 13.29
N CYS A 38 2.27 -37.95 14.54
CA CYS A 38 0.89 -38.26 14.86
C CYS A 38 0.47 -37.61 16.18
N HIS A 39 -0.82 -37.32 16.30
CA HIS A 39 -1.42 -36.74 17.51
C HIS A 39 -2.00 -37.82 18.41
N ARG A 40 -1.69 -37.75 19.71
CA ARG A 40 -2.28 -38.68 20.69
C ARG A 40 -3.70 -38.30 21.04
N ASP A 41 -4.60 -39.26 20.88
CA ASP A 41 -5.92 -39.20 21.49
C ASP A 41 -5.76 -39.17 23.03
N SER A 42 -6.37 -38.18 23.70
CA SER A 42 -6.36 -37.97 25.16
C SER A 42 -5.20 -37.16 25.78
N ILE A 43 -4.48 -36.33 25.03
CA ILE A 43 -3.51 -35.36 25.62
C ILE A 43 -4.14 -34.50 26.73
N GLN A 44 -5.42 -34.16 26.61
CA GLN A 44 -6.17 -33.38 27.60
C GLN A 44 -6.24 -34.05 28.98
N LYS A 45 -6.14 -35.39 29.07
CA LYS A 45 -6.12 -36.10 30.36
C LYS A 45 -4.76 -36.01 31.05
N LEU A 46 -3.69 -35.90 30.27
CA LEU A 46 -2.31 -35.78 30.78
C LEU A 46 -1.99 -34.34 31.17
N TYR A 47 -2.53 -33.36 30.44
CA TYR A 47 -2.32 -31.93 30.68
C TYR A 47 -3.67 -31.18 30.77
N PRO A 48 -4.47 -31.41 31.82
CA PRO A 48 -5.82 -30.86 31.95
C PRO A 48 -5.86 -29.33 32.10
N SER A 49 -4.76 -28.73 32.57
CA SER A 49 -4.61 -27.29 32.77
C SER A 49 -4.14 -26.53 31.53
N CYS A 50 -3.80 -27.22 30.43
CA CYS A 50 -3.20 -26.57 29.27
C CYS A 50 -4.19 -26.40 28.12
N LYS A 51 -4.57 -25.13 27.88
CA LYS A 51 -5.63 -24.76 26.93
C LYS A 51 -5.27 -24.99 25.45
N ASN A 52 -3.98 -25.06 25.10
CA ASN A 52 -3.47 -25.20 23.72
C ASN A 52 -2.50 -26.39 23.55
N CYS A 53 -2.36 -27.27 24.54
CA CYS A 53 -1.38 -28.37 24.45
C CYS A 53 -1.74 -29.43 23.40
N TRP A 54 -3.01 -29.49 23.02
CA TRP A 54 -3.54 -30.42 22.01
C TRP A 54 -3.08 -30.10 20.58
N SER A 55 -2.62 -28.88 20.31
CA SER A 55 -2.17 -28.44 18.97
C SER A 55 -0.66 -28.39 18.81
N GLY A 56 0.10 -28.92 19.77
CA GLY A 56 1.57 -28.81 19.72
C GLY A 56 2.33 -30.02 20.23
N PHE A 57 1.72 -30.90 21.01
CA PHE A 57 2.34 -32.16 21.42
C PHE A 57 2.07 -33.27 20.40
N ILE A 58 3.15 -33.78 19.83
CA ILE A 58 3.13 -34.86 18.86
C ILE A 58 4.01 -36.03 19.30
N ASP A 59 3.71 -37.19 18.76
CA ASP A 59 4.67 -38.28 18.67
C ASP A 59 5.22 -38.33 17.25
N CYS A 60 6.49 -38.68 17.07
CA CYS A 60 7.12 -38.68 15.75
C CYS A 60 8.13 -39.80 15.55
N CYS A 61 8.38 -40.11 14.28
CA CYS A 61 9.33 -41.11 13.85
C CYS A 61 10.40 -40.52 12.93
N ALA A 62 11.61 -40.43 13.45
CA ALA A 62 12.70 -39.74 12.78
C ALA A 62 14.04 -40.40 13.06
N ASP A 63 15.05 -40.00 12.29
CA ASP A 63 16.43 -40.40 12.54
C ASP A 63 17.03 -39.54 13.65
N ASN A 64 16.63 -38.25 13.72
CA ASN A 64 16.95 -37.35 14.82
C ASN A 64 15.69 -36.63 15.32
N LYS A 65 15.72 -36.17 16.58
CA LYS A 65 14.60 -35.47 17.23
C LYS A 65 14.23 -34.17 16.49
N GLU A 66 15.20 -33.51 15.89
CA GLU A 66 15.04 -32.26 15.16
C GLU A 66 14.21 -32.43 13.88
N ASP A 67 14.20 -33.61 13.28
CA ASP A 67 13.45 -33.86 12.04
C ASP A 67 11.95 -33.95 12.28
N CYS A 68 11.52 -34.11 13.53
CA CYS A 68 10.11 -34.14 13.91
C CYS A 68 9.42 -32.79 13.77
N CYS A 69 10.17 -31.71 13.96
CA CYS A 69 9.68 -30.34 13.88
C CYS A 69 10.35 -29.64 12.70
N LEU A 70 9.61 -29.46 11.62
CA LEU A 70 10.11 -28.77 10.44
C LEU A 70 10.12 -27.27 10.69
N LYS A 71 11.22 -26.66 10.27
CA LYS A 71 11.37 -25.22 10.25
C LYS A 71 10.49 -24.63 9.14
N SER A 72 9.69 -23.61 9.47
CA SER A 72 8.91 -22.85 8.49
C SER A 72 9.82 -22.23 7.43
N THR A 73 9.34 -22.18 6.18
CA THR A 73 10.07 -21.58 5.06
C THR A 73 10.28 -20.08 5.25
N THR A 74 9.35 -19.42 5.95
CA THR A 74 9.38 -17.99 6.28
C THR A 74 9.65 -17.78 7.76
N SER A 75 10.54 -16.85 8.11
CA SER A 75 10.74 -16.41 9.49
C SER A 75 9.46 -15.79 10.06
N TYR A 76 9.16 -16.05 11.33
CA TYR A 76 8.10 -15.35 12.03
C TYR A 76 8.47 -13.86 12.15
N PRO A 77 7.59 -12.93 11.74
CA PRO A 77 7.89 -11.51 11.81
C PRO A 77 8.07 -11.09 13.28
N THR A 78 9.31 -10.76 13.67
CA THR A 78 9.65 -10.26 15.02
C THR A 78 9.16 -8.83 15.26
N THR A 79 8.65 -8.19 14.23
CA THR A 79 8.01 -6.89 14.28
C THR A 79 6.58 -7.02 13.76
N THR A 80 5.62 -6.44 14.49
CA THR A 80 4.30 -6.16 13.92
C THR A 80 4.56 -5.35 12.64
N PRO A 81 4.08 -5.79 11.46
CA PRO A 81 4.30 -5.03 10.25
C PRO A 81 3.59 -3.68 10.42
N THR A 82 4.37 -2.60 10.52
CA THR A 82 3.87 -1.22 10.51
C THR A 82 3.27 -0.86 9.14
N SER A 83 3.47 -1.71 8.14
CA SER A 83 2.81 -1.70 6.84
C SER A 83 1.86 -2.89 6.75
N ILE A 84 0.57 -2.61 6.97
CA ILE A 84 -0.50 -3.48 6.48
C ILE A 84 -0.22 -3.67 4.98
N PRO A 85 -0.07 -4.91 4.45
CA PRO A 85 -0.07 -5.10 3.01
C PRO A 85 -1.47 -4.68 2.57
N SER A 86 -1.57 -3.48 2.02
CA SER A 86 -2.83 -3.03 1.45
C SER A 86 -3.20 -4.04 0.37
N ALA A 87 -4.34 -4.71 0.53
CA ALA A 87 -4.96 -5.54 -0.51
C ALA A 87 -5.45 -4.69 -1.70
N LEU A 88 -4.68 -3.68 -2.12
CA LEU A 88 -5.12 -2.65 -3.06
C LEU A 88 -4.86 -3.03 -4.53
N CYS A 89 -3.81 -3.81 -4.84
CA CYS A 89 -3.52 -4.15 -6.23
C CYS A 89 -3.07 -5.62 -6.39
N ALA A 90 -3.66 -6.33 -7.35
CA ALA A 90 -3.19 -7.65 -7.80
C ALA A 90 -1.94 -7.53 -8.70
N GLU A 91 -1.83 -6.43 -9.44
CA GLU A 91 -0.69 -6.06 -10.28
C GLU A 91 -0.23 -4.65 -9.90
N ASN A 92 1.09 -4.44 -9.82
CA ASN A 92 1.67 -3.15 -9.41
C ASN A 92 2.46 -2.51 -10.55
N TYR A 93 2.14 -1.27 -10.87
CA TYR A 93 2.91 -0.42 -11.78
C TYR A 93 3.53 0.73 -10.98
N TYR A 94 4.85 0.88 -11.11
CA TYR A 94 5.65 1.81 -10.31
C TYR A 94 6.02 3.04 -11.15
N PHE A 95 5.69 4.23 -10.62
CA PHE A 95 6.09 5.51 -11.18
C PHE A 95 7.07 6.19 -10.22
N GLN A 96 8.23 6.63 -10.70
CA GLN A 96 9.27 7.23 -9.86
C GLN A 96 8.85 8.61 -9.29
N LYS A 97 9.65 9.17 -8.38
CA LYS A 97 9.36 10.45 -7.70
C LYS A 97 9.06 11.61 -8.66
N ASP A 98 9.73 11.60 -9.80
CA ASP A 98 9.60 12.59 -10.87
C ASP A 98 8.42 12.30 -11.82
N GLU A 99 7.77 11.15 -11.67
CA GLU A 99 6.62 10.67 -12.46
C GLU A 99 5.31 10.62 -11.66
N LYS A 100 5.28 11.26 -10.47
CA LYS A 100 4.06 11.46 -9.67
C LYS A 100 2.98 12.21 -10.48
N CYS A 101 1.75 12.29 -9.95
CA CYS A 101 0.72 13.13 -10.56
C CYS A 101 1.22 14.56 -10.72
N ASN A 102 1.00 15.14 -11.90
CA ASN A 102 1.38 16.52 -12.21
C ASN A 102 0.56 17.51 -11.38
N PHE A 103 0.99 18.77 -11.32
CA PHE A 103 0.27 19.83 -10.59
C PHE A 103 -1.20 20.00 -11.02
N LEU A 104 -1.52 19.69 -12.28
CA LEU A 104 -2.89 19.77 -12.82
C LEU A 104 -3.69 18.48 -12.62
N GLU A 105 -3.09 17.45 -12.05
CA GLU A 105 -3.68 16.14 -11.85
C GLU A 105 -3.92 15.92 -10.34
N ILE A 106 -4.96 15.16 -9.99
CA ILE A 106 -5.22 14.73 -8.62
C ILE A 106 -4.95 13.24 -8.53
N GLN A 107 -4.35 12.79 -7.43
CA GLN A 107 -4.21 11.37 -7.15
C GLN A 107 -5.57 10.73 -6.89
N ASN A 108 -5.87 9.65 -7.61
CA ASN A 108 -6.98 8.76 -7.31
C ASN A 108 -6.56 7.73 -6.25
N THR A 109 -6.86 8.00 -4.98
CA THR A 109 -6.44 7.16 -3.84
C THR A 109 -7.10 5.79 -3.79
N ASP A 110 -8.15 5.55 -4.58
CA ASP A 110 -8.85 4.26 -4.60
C ASP A 110 -8.07 3.20 -5.37
N ILE A 111 -7.24 3.62 -6.33
CA ILE A 111 -6.47 2.74 -7.22
C ILE A 111 -4.97 3.09 -7.27
N SER A 112 -4.52 3.94 -6.36
CA SER A 112 -3.11 4.31 -6.24
C SER A 112 -2.75 4.71 -4.82
N TYR A 113 -1.49 4.50 -4.46
CA TYR A 113 -0.95 4.95 -3.18
C TYR A 113 0.43 5.59 -3.37
N ASN A 114 0.76 6.52 -2.48
CA ASN A 114 2.03 7.24 -2.51
C ASN A 114 2.99 6.67 -1.45
N ASN A 115 4.22 6.40 -1.87
CA ASN A 115 5.35 6.10 -1.00
C ASN A 115 6.29 7.33 -0.91
N GLU A 116 7.28 7.30 -0.03
CA GLU A 116 8.21 8.43 0.20
C GLU A 116 8.88 8.91 -1.11
N ASN A 117 9.18 7.97 -2.01
CA ASN A 117 9.94 8.24 -3.23
C ASN A 117 9.24 7.84 -4.53
N SER A 118 8.01 7.32 -4.50
CA SER A 118 7.32 6.85 -5.71
C SER A 118 5.82 6.84 -5.52
N MET A 119 5.09 6.79 -6.63
CA MET A 119 3.67 6.51 -6.65
C MET A 119 3.47 5.11 -7.21
N VAL A 120 2.61 4.32 -6.58
CA VAL A 120 2.21 3.01 -7.08
C VAL A 120 0.77 3.09 -7.57
N CYS A 121 0.55 2.60 -8.78
CA CYS A 121 -0.75 2.55 -9.43
C CYS A 121 -1.11 1.08 -9.67
N CYS A 122 -2.35 0.73 -9.37
CA CYS A 122 -2.85 -0.64 -9.53
C CYS A 122 -3.23 -0.99 -10.98
N ILE A 123 -3.04 -0.07 -11.92
CA ILE A 123 -3.48 -0.15 -13.31
C ILE A 123 -2.35 0.40 -14.20
N ASP A 124 -2.17 -0.15 -15.39
CA ASP A 124 -1.15 0.32 -16.35
C ASP A 124 -1.42 1.76 -16.88
N ASP A 125 -2.67 2.22 -16.78
CA ASP A 125 -3.08 3.54 -17.27
C ASP A 125 -2.90 4.64 -16.21
N ARG A 126 -1.81 5.41 -16.34
CA ARG A 126 -1.50 6.57 -15.50
C ARG A 126 -2.65 7.58 -15.43
N ASN A 127 -3.42 7.78 -16.51
CA ASN A 127 -4.49 8.78 -16.53
C ASN A 127 -5.66 8.41 -15.59
N LYS A 128 -5.82 7.12 -15.26
CA LYS A 128 -6.81 6.66 -14.29
C LYS A 128 -6.35 6.92 -12.85
N CYS A 129 -5.06 6.75 -12.60
CA CYS A 129 -4.45 7.01 -11.30
C CYS A 129 -4.21 8.50 -11.01
N CYS A 130 -4.00 9.30 -12.05
CA CYS A 130 -3.81 10.75 -11.98
C CYS A 130 -4.80 11.49 -12.89
N PRO A 131 -6.12 11.45 -12.60
CA PRO A 131 -7.10 12.19 -13.38
C PRO A 131 -6.85 13.70 -13.33
N PHE A 132 -7.12 14.38 -14.44
CA PHE A 132 -7.04 15.83 -14.52
C PHE A 132 -8.03 16.49 -13.56
N ASN A 133 -7.54 17.48 -12.82
CA ASN A 133 -8.37 18.32 -11.99
C ASN A 133 -8.98 19.46 -12.83
N TYR A 134 -10.14 19.19 -13.40
CA TYR A 134 -10.89 20.18 -14.19
C TYR A 134 -11.22 21.44 -13.39
N SER A 135 -11.37 21.37 -12.07
CA SER A 135 -11.66 22.55 -11.24
C SER A 135 -10.51 23.57 -11.28
N ILE A 136 -9.25 23.10 -11.23
CA ILE A 136 -8.07 23.96 -11.38
C ILE A 136 -7.99 24.53 -12.79
N LEU A 137 -8.27 23.69 -13.80
CA LEU A 137 -8.26 24.10 -15.20
C LEU A 137 -9.27 25.23 -15.47
N TYR A 138 -10.52 25.05 -15.05
CA TYR A 138 -11.57 26.07 -15.18
C TYR A 138 -11.26 27.32 -14.34
N GLY A 139 -10.64 27.16 -13.18
CA GLY A 139 -10.15 28.28 -12.38
C GLY A 139 -9.15 29.14 -13.14
N MET A 140 -8.14 28.53 -13.77
CA MET A 140 -7.13 29.26 -14.55
C MET A 140 -7.76 29.98 -15.75
N PHE A 141 -8.62 29.31 -16.52
CA PHE A 141 -9.31 29.94 -17.64
C PHE A 141 -10.25 31.07 -17.20
N GLY A 142 -10.91 30.90 -16.05
CA GLY A 142 -11.78 31.93 -15.47
C GLY A 142 -11.01 33.19 -15.09
N VAL A 143 -9.84 33.05 -14.47
CA VAL A 143 -8.99 34.20 -14.09
C VAL A 143 -8.45 34.92 -15.33
N ILE A 144 -7.96 34.18 -16.32
CA ILE A 144 -7.45 34.76 -17.57
C ILE A 144 -8.59 35.49 -18.30
N GLY A 145 -9.74 34.84 -18.47
CA GLY A 145 -10.91 35.45 -19.10
C GLY A 145 -11.42 36.69 -18.37
N GLY A 146 -11.51 36.63 -17.03
CA GLY A 146 -11.92 37.76 -16.21
C GLY A 146 -10.96 38.95 -16.32
N SER A 147 -9.65 38.70 -16.31
CA SER A 147 -8.65 39.76 -16.46
C SER A 147 -8.73 40.48 -17.81
N LEU A 148 -8.96 39.73 -18.91
CA LEU A 148 -9.14 40.30 -20.24
C LEU A 148 -10.39 41.19 -20.31
N ILE A 149 -11.50 40.76 -19.71
CA ILE A 149 -12.73 41.56 -19.64
C ILE A 149 -12.48 42.87 -18.89
N ILE A 150 -11.78 42.81 -17.74
CA ILE A 150 -11.44 44.00 -16.95
C ILE A 150 -10.60 44.98 -17.77
N ILE A 151 -9.56 44.49 -18.47
CA ILE A 151 -8.71 45.32 -19.33
C ILE A 151 -9.53 46.00 -20.43
N ILE A 152 -10.39 45.24 -21.13
CA ILE A 152 -11.25 45.78 -22.19
C ILE A 152 -12.18 46.86 -21.64
N VAL A 153 -12.83 46.61 -20.50
CA VAL A 153 -13.72 47.60 -19.86
C VAL A 153 -12.95 48.86 -19.47
N PHE A 154 -11.72 48.72 -18.96
CA PHE A 154 -10.89 49.85 -18.59
C PHE A 154 -10.50 50.71 -19.80
N VAL A 155 -10.08 50.08 -20.91
CA VAL A 155 -9.75 50.76 -22.17
C VAL A 155 -10.98 51.46 -22.77
N LEU A 156 -12.15 50.81 -22.76
CA LEU A 156 -13.40 51.40 -23.24
C LEU A 156 -13.89 52.57 -22.39
N ARG A 157 -13.60 52.57 -21.07
CA ARG A 157 -13.91 53.72 -20.20
C ARG A 157 -12.95 54.89 -20.44
N ASP A 158 -11.65 54.63 -20.55
CA ASP A 158 -10.66 55.69 -20.76
C ASP A 158 -10.87 56.40 -22.11
N THR A 159 -11.17 55.65 -23.16
CA THR A 159 -11.51 56.21 -24.49
C THR A 159 -12.78 57.05 -24.50
N LYS A 160 -13.80 56.70 -23.71
CA LYS A 160 -15.02 57.51 -23.56
C LYS A 160 -14.79 58.81 -22.76
N ASN A 161 -13.91 58.77 -21.76
CA ASN A 161 -13.57 59.94 -20.95
C ASN A 161 -12.66 60.93 -21.69
N LYS A 162 -11.87 60.46 -22.66
CA LYS A 162 -11.09 61.29 -23.59
C LYS A 162 -11.91 61.83 -24.77
N LYS A 163 -13.17 62.21 -24.56
CA LYS A 163 -13.85 63.10 -25.50
C LYS A 163 -13.10 64.43 -25.50
N ILE A 164 -12.32 64.65 -26.55
CA ILE A 164 -11.59 65.88 -26.85
C ILE A 164 -12.61 67.02 -26.84
N ASN A 165 -12.45 67.96 -25.91
CA ASN A 165 -13.22 69.20 -25.87
C ASN A 165 -12.65 70.13 -26.96
N PRO A 166 -13.40 70.44 -28.04
CA PRO A 166 -12.86 71.11 -29.21
C PRO A 166 -12.87 72.64 -29.04
N GLU A 167 -12.23 73.21 -28.02
CA GLU A 167 -12.26 74.67 -27.82
C GLU A 167 -10.90 75.37 -27.65
N THR A 168 -9.77 74.67 -27.63
CA THR A 168 -8.46 75.32 -27.36
C THR A 168 -7.56 75.55 -28.58
N LYS A 169 -8.01 75.26 -29.81
CA LYS A 169 -7.15 75.41 -31.01
C LYS A 169 -7.31 76.69 -31.83
N LEU A 170 -8.17 77.63 -31.45
CA LEU A 170 -8.52 78.79 -32.31
C LEU A 170 -8.10 80.16 -31.77
N ARG A 171 -7.02 80.26 -30.97
CA ARG A 171 -6.57 81.57 -30.44
C ARG A 171 -5.20 82.09 -30.88
N ASN A 172 -4.50 81.39 -31.77
CA ASN A 172 -3.18 81.84 -32.28
C ASN A 172 -3.14 81.95 -33.81
N ILE A 173 -4.11 82.63 -34.41
CA ILE A 173 -3.93 83.21 -35.74
C ILE A 173 -3.84 84.73 -35.52
N LEU A 174 -2.61 85.21 -35.32
CA LEU A 174 -2.29 86.63 -35.44
C LEU A 174 -2.34 87.00 -36.93
N PRO A 175 -3.09 88.04 -37.32
CA PRO A 175 -3.05 88.55 -38.68
C PRO A 175 -1.75 89.33 -38.90
N VAL A 176 -1.12 89.09 -40.05
CA VAL A 176 -0.06 89.93 -40.64
C VAL A 176 -0.74 90.96 -41.54
#